data_AF-A0A8T7D5P8-F1
#
_entry.id   AF-A0A8T7D5P8-F1
#
_cell.length_a   1.000
_cell.length_b   1.000
_cell.length_c   1.000
_cell.angle_alpha   90.00
_cell.angle_beta   90.00
_cell.angle_gamma   90.00
#
_symmetry.space_group_name_H-M   'P 1'
#
loop_
_entity.id
_entity.type
_entity.pdbx_description
1 polymer ?
#
loop_
_entity_poly.entity_id
_entity_poly.type
_entity_poly.pdbx_seq_one_letter_code
_entity_poly.pdbx_strand_id
1 'polypeptide(L)'
;RSGDLSFPSFRKEGCTQCKRCTVECPFGAINEDEKRYPLFNESRCRRCGTCMGACPVRVISFENYSVDTVGQQIKAVDVPEEFDEKPRILVLACENDAYPALDMAAMNGATYSAFVRIVPVRCLGSVNTIWITDALNGGYDAVMLMGCQKGDNYQCHFVKGSEMAHYRMSKIGDTLQQLQLETERVATYEIAITDGERAAALINEMAETIERIGLSPFKF
;
A
#
# COMPACT_ATOMS: atom_id res chain seq x y z
N ARG A 1 6.07 8.94 11.78
CA ARG A 1 6.08 10.40 11.43
C ARG A 1 6.04 11.28 12.68
N SER A 2 7.16 11.88 13.09
CA SER A 2 7.14 12.94 14.11
C SER A 2 6.59 14.23 13.48
N GLY A 3 5.68 14.92 14.18
CA GLY A 3 5.14 16.22 13.72
C GLY A 3 3.95 16.18 12.73
N ASP A 4 3.40 15.02 12.37
CA ASP A 4 2.19 14.97 11.53
C ASP A 4 0.95 15.37 12.31
N LEU A 5 0.45 16.59 12.11
CA LEU A 5 -0.73 17.13 12.81
C LEU A 5 -2.06 16.79 12.13
N SER A 6 -2.04 16.07 11.01
CA SER A 6 -3.25 15.79 10.24
C SER A 6 -4.09 14.68 10.88
N PHE A 7 -5.41 14.88 10.88
CA PHE A 7 -6.40 13.89 11.29
C PHE A 7 -7.30 13.51 10.11
N PRO A 8 -7.91 12.31 10.12
CA PRO A 8 -8.79 11.90 9.04
C PRO A 8 -10.07 12.75 9.08
N SER A 9 -10.42 13.30 7.93
CA SER A 9 -11.73 13.88 7.66
C SER A 9 -12.42 13.06 6.57
N PHE A 10 -13.71 13.31 6.36
CA PHE A 10 -14.47 12.65 5.30
C PHE A 10 -15.45 13.60 4.64
N ARG A 11 -15.69 13.37 3.34
CA ARG A 11 -16.79 14.02 2.61
C ARG A 11 -18.09 13.27 2.87
N LYS A 12 -19.14 13.97 3.28
CA LYS A 12 -20.47 13.38 3.50
C LYS A 12 -21.07 12.94 2.17
N GLU A 13 -20.86 13.74 1.13
CA GLU A 13 -21.19 13.41 -0.24
C GLU A 13 -20.38 12.18 -0.68
N GLY A 14 -21.10 11.12 -1.08
CA GLY A 14 -20.52 9.85 -1.49
C GLY A 14 -20.29 8.84 -0.35
N CYS A 15 -20.37 9.24 0.92
CA CYS A 15 -20.29 8.29 2.02
C CYS A 15 -21.53 7.38 2.05
N THR A 16 -21.33 6.06 2.01
CA THR A 16 -22.41 5.05 1.97
C THR A 16 -22.80 4.51 3.34
N GLN A 17 -22.25 5.07 4.43
CA GLN A 17 -22.52 4.63 5.81
C GLN A 17 -22.28 3.11 6.05
N CYS A 18 -21.39 2.50 5.27
CA CYS A 18 -21.08 1.06 5.32
C CYS A 18 -20.30 0.61 6.56
N LYS A 19 -19.88 1.55 7.43
CA LYS A 19 -19.16 1.32 8.71
C LYS A 19 -17.80 0.62 8.63
N ARG A 20 -17.27 0.32 7.44
CA ARG A 20 -15.94 -0.31 7.29
C ARG A 20 -14.82 0.45 8.00
N CYS A 21 -14.82 1.78 7.90
CA CYS A 21 -13.83 2.61 8.59
C CYS A 21 -13.91 2.48 10.12
N THR A 22 -15.10 2.36 10.70
CA THR A 22 -15.32 2.10 12.13
C THR A 22 -14.79 0.73 12.51
N VAL A 23 -15.21 -0.32 11.79
CA VAL A 23 -14.90 -1.72 12.09
C VAL A 23 -13.41 -2.02 11.94
N GLU A 24 -12.78 -1.49 10.89
CA GLU A 24 -11.37 -1.73 10.59
C GLU A 24 -10.43 -0.81 11.40
N CYS A 25 -10.93 0.12 12.22
CA CYS A 25 -10.06 0.97 13.04
C CYS A 25 -9.44 0.17 14.20
N PRO A 26 -8.11 -0.09 14.21
CA PRO A 26 -7.51 -0.93 15.26
C PRO A 26 -7.47 -0.26 16.64
N PHE A 27 -7.74 1.05 16.69
CA PHE A 27 -7.76 1.85 17.93
C PHE A 27 -9.19 2.17 18.39
N GLY A 28 -10.20 1.73 17.64
CA GLY A 28 -11.61 2.09 17.83
C GLY A 28 -11.86 3.60 17.83
N ALA A 29 -11.01 4.37 17.15
CA ALA A 29 -11.04 5.84 17.16
C ALA A 29 -12.22 6.45 16.38
N ILE A 30 -13.15 5.64 15.89
CA ILE A 30 -14.26 6.06 15.03
C ILE A 30 -15.53 5.45 15.61
N ASN A 31 -16.48 6.30 15.97
CA ASN A 31 -17.85 5.93 16.32
C ASN A 31 -18.78 6.31 15.17
N GLU A 32 -20.10 6.18 15.36
CA GLU A 32 -21.09 6.71 14.43
C GLU A 32 -22.00 7.76 15.09
N ASP A 33 -22.43 8.76 14.31
CA ASP A 33 -23.50 9.67 14.71
C ASP A 33 -24.89 9.02 14.57
N GLU A 34 -25.94 9.76 14.96
CA GLU A 34 -27.34 9.31 14.84
C GLU A 34 -27.74 8.93 13.41
N LYS A 35 -27.08 9.53 12.40
CA LYS A 35 -27.29 9.28 10.98
C LYS A 35 -26.33 8.22 10.42
N ARG A 36 -25.59 7.51 11.28
CA ARG A 36 -24.61 6.46 10.94
C ARG A 36 -23.36 6.94 10.19
N TYR A 37 -23.08 8.24 10.16
CA TYR A 37 -21.83 8.76 9.62
C TYR A 37 -20.69 8.61 10.63
N PRO A 38 -19.43 8.45 10.16
CA PRO A 38 -18.29 8.30 11.05
C PRO A 38 -18.04 9.57 11.88
N LEU A 39 -17.89 9.38 13.19
CA LEU A 39 -17.46 10.38 14.16
C LEU A 39 -16.05 10.03 14.63
N PHE A 40 -15.06 10.81 14.20
CA PHE A 40 -13.66 10.61 14.54
C PHE A 40 -13.34 11.16 15.94
N ASN A 41 -12.61 10.37 16.74
CA ASN A 41 -12.07 10.78 18.02
C ASN A 41 -10.55 10.98 17.88
N GLU A 42 -10.12 12.24 17.85
CA GLU A 42 -8.71 12.61 17.66
C GLU A 42 -7.82 12.10 18.79
N SER A 43 -8.30 12.10 20.03
CA SER A 43 -7.54 11.62 21.19
C SER A 43 -7.20 10.13 21.13
N ARG A 44 -7.96 9.33 20.38
CA ARG A 44 -7.72 7.90 20.14
C ARG A 44 -7.02 7.64 18.80
N CYS A 45 -7.09 8.58 17.86
CA CYS A 45 -6.60 8.40 16.52
C CYS A 45 -5.07 8.36 16.49
N ARG A 46 -4.50 7.27 15.97
CA ARG A 46 -3.05 7.14 15.73
C ARG A 46 -2.62 7.55 14.33
N ARG A 47 -3.54 8.10 13.51
CA ARG A 47 -3.26 8.65 12.17
C ARG A 47 -2.65 7.64 11.18
N CYS A 48 -2.91 6.35 11.39
CA CYS A 48 -2.37 5.25 10.59
C CYS A 48 -2.95 5.13 9.17
N GLY A 49 -4.09 5.79 8.91
CA GLY A 49 -4.73 5.79 7.60
C GLY A 49 -5.54 4.52 7.26
N THR A 50 -5.69 3.56 8.17
CA THR A 50 -6.49 2.35 7.91
C THR A 50 -7.92 2.66 7.47
N CYS A 51 -8.57 3.67 8.06
CA CYS A 51 -9.91 4.10 7.65
C CYS A 51 -9.97 4.58 6.18
N MET A 52 -8.90 5.20 5.67
CA MET A 52 -8.78 5.61 4.27
C MET A 52 -8.63 4.39 3.35
N GLY A 53 -7.78 3.43 3.73
CA GLY A 53 -7.61 2.18 2.99
C GLY A 53 -8.87 1.30 2.98
N ALA A 54 -9.65 1.35 4.07
CA ALA A 54 -10.90 0.59 4.23
C ALA A 54 -12.07 1.17 3.43
N CYS A 55 -12.04 2.47 3.10
CA CYS A 55 -13.15 3.17 2.47
C CYS A 55 -13.26 2.83 0.97
N PRO A 56 -14.28 2.05 0.53
CA PRO A 56 -14.40 1.65 -0.87
C PRO A 56 -14.74 2.82 -1.80
N VAL A 57 -15.44 3.82 -1.27
CA VAL A 57 -15.87 5.03 -1.98
C VAL A 57 -14.89 6.20 -1.83
N ARG A 58 -13.74 5.99 -1.17
CA ARG A 58 -12.61 6.92 -1.12
C ARG A 58 -12.98 8.34 -0.67
N VAL A 59 -13.87 8.46 0.32
CA VAL A 59 -14.30 9.76 0.87
C VAL A 59 -13.49 10.22 2.07
N ILE A 60 -12.63 9.37 2.64
CA ILE A 60 -11.78 9.66 3.80
C ILE A 60 -10.40 10.12 3.32
N SER A 61 -9.88 11.19 3.91
CA SER A 61 -8.56 11.74 3.61
C SER A 61 -7.96 12.45 4.82
N PHE A 62 -6.66 12.70 4.79
CA PHE A 62 -5.96 13.61 5.68
C PHE A 62 -5.53 14.83 4.87
N GLU A 63 -5.28 15.95 5.54
CA GLU A 63 -4.81 17.19 4.90
C GLU A 63 -3.57 16.98 4.01
N ASN A 64 -2.62 16.14 4.45
CA ASN A 64 -1.37 15.87 3.75
C ASN A 64 -1.26 14.44 3.18
N TYR A 65 -2.36 13.66 3.17
CA TYR A 65 -2.34 12.26 2.76
C TYR A 65 -3.73 11.79 2.32
N SER A 66 -3.90 11.48 1.04
CA SER A 66 -5.17 11.03 0.49
C SER A 66 -4.96 9.91 -0.52
N VAL A 67 -6.05 9.25 -0.90
CA VAL A 67 -6.04 8.27 -1.99
C VAL A 67 -5.56 8.89 -3.30
N ASP A 68 -5.94 10.14 -3.55
CA ASP A 68 -5.54 10.87 -4.75
C ASP A 68 -4.05 11.22 -4.72
N THR A 69 -3.51 11.78 -3.63
CA THR A 69 -2.10 12.21 -3.59
C THR A 69 -1.11 11.05 -3.74
N VAL A 70 -1.45 9.86 -3.25
CA VAL A 70 -0.65 8.65 -3.50
C VAL A 70 -0.85 8.14 -4.94
N GLY A 71 -2.08 8.20 -5.46
CA GLY A 71 -2.35 7.86 -6.86
C GLY A 71 -1.57 8.72 -7.85
N GLN A 72 -1.44 10.02 -7.58
CA GLN A 72 -0.61 10.93 -8.39
C GLN A 72 0.88 10.56 -8.31
N GLN A 73 1.39 10.14 -7.15
CA GLN A 73 2.79 9.68 -7.03
C GLN A 73 3.08 8.42 -7.84
N ILE A 74 2.09 7.52 -7.95
CA ILE A 74 2.18 6.31 -8.79
C ILE A 74 2.16 6.69 -10.27
N LYS A 75 1.29 7.63 -10.67
CA LYS A 75 1.12 8.06 -12.07
C LYS A 75 2.23 8.99 -12.58
N ALA A 76 2.90 9.71 -11.69
CA ALA A 76 3.93 10.69 -12.06
C ALA A 76 5.24 10.07 -12.56
N VAL A 77 5.33 8.74 -12.64
CA VAL A 77 6.54 8.07 -13.15
C VAL A 77 6.52 8.08 -14.68
N ASP A 78 7.38 8.92 -15.24
CA ASP A 78 7.76 8.87 -16.64
C ASP A 78 8.83 7.77 -16.81
N VAL A 79 8.60 6.81 -17.72
CA VAL A 79 9.61 5.81 -18.09
C VAL A 79 10.06 6.11 -19.51
N PRO A 80 11.35 6.39 -19.73
CA PRO A 80 11.91 6.53 -21.05
C PRO A 80 11.66 5.31 -21.92
N GLU A 81 11.36 5.53 -23.22
CA GLU A 81 11.08 4.47 -24.20
C GLU A 81 12.21 3.41 -24.27
N GLU A 82 13.47 3.80 -24.03
CA GLU A 82 14.61 2.89 -23.98
C GLU A 82 14.53 1.82 -22.86
N PHE A 83 13.63 1.99 -21.89
CA PHE A 83 13.40 1.07 -20.79
C PHE A 83 12.04 0.35 -20.87
N ASP A 84 11.31 0.43 -21.99
CA ASP A 84 10.01 -0.23 -22.14
C ASP A 84 10.11 -1.76 -21.99
N GLU A 85 11.23 -2.34 -22.44
CA GLU A 85 11.53 -3.78 -22.30
C GLU A 85 11.97 -4.18 -20.88
N LYS A 86 12.03 -3.24 -19.91
CA LYS A 86 12.51 -3.50 -18.54
C LYS A 86 11.35 -3.60 -17.55
N PRO A 87 11.37 -4.52 -16.57
CA PRO A 87 10.27 -4.68 -15.60
C PRO A 87 9.95 -3.39 -14.83
N ARG A 88 8.70 -2.93 -14.78
CA ARG A 88 8.27 -1.77 -14.00
C ARG A 88 7.57 -2.23 -12.72
N ILE A 89 8.24 -2.14 -11.59
CA ILE A 89 7.74 -2.68 -10.31
C ILE A 89 7.36 -1.52 -9.37
N LEU A 90 6.16 -1.56 -8.80
CA LEU A 90 5.75 -0.65 -7.72
C LEU A 90 5.93 -1.34 -6.37
N VAL A 91 6.60 -0.69 -5.42
CA VAL A 91 6.62 -1.11 -4.02
C VAL A 91 5.85 -0.09 -3.17
N LEU A 92 4.76 -0.54 -2.55
CA LEU A 92 4.06 0.19 -1.50
C LEU A 92 4.67 -0.20 -0.15
N ALA A 93 5.58 0.64 0.37
CA ALA A 93 6.36 0.33 1.56
C ALA A 93 5.77 0.99 2.81
N CYS A 94 5.49 0.20 3.86
CA CYS A 94 5.14 0.74 5.17
C CYS A 94 6.27 1.63 5.71
N GLU A 95 5.95 2.87 6.10
CA GLU A 95 6.93 3.86 6.57
C GLU A 95 7.64 3.48 7.88
N ASN A 96 7.14 2.49 8.62
CA ASN A 96 7.65 2.16 9.96
C ASN A 96 8.74 1.08 9.95
N ASP A 97 8.61 0.07 9.07
CA ASP A 97 9.55 -1.07 9.03
C ASP A 97 10.15 -1.23 7.63
N ALA A 98 9.30 -1.43 6.62
CA ALA A 98 9.75 -1.74 5.27
C ALA A 98 10.56 -0.60 4.63
N TYR A 99 10.12 0.65 4.77
CA TYR A 99 10.85 1.78 4.20
C TYR A 99 12.21 2.01 4.90
N PRO A 100 12.31 2.03 6.24
CA PRO A 100 13.61 2.06 6.92
C PRO A 100 14.49 0.83 6.63
N ALA A 101 13.92 -0.36 6.42
CA ALA A 101 14.69 -1.54 6.03
C ALA A 101 15.34 -1.35 4.65
N LEU A 102 14.63 -0.76 3.69
CA LEU A 102 15.17 -0.41 2.38
C LEU A 102 16.25 0.67 2.47
N ASP A 103 16.09 1.67 3.35
CA ASP A 103 17.14 2.67 3.63
C ASP A 103 18.41 1.99 4.18
N MET A 104 18.26 1.06 5.13
CA MET A 104 19.40 0.31 5.67
C MET A 104 20.04 -0.63 4.64
N ALA A 105 19.24 -1.24 3.76
CA ALA A 105 19.76 -2.03 2.65
C ALA A 105 20.69 -1.19 1.77
N ALA A 106 20.25 0.02 1.40
CA ALA A 106 21.05 0.96 0.62
C ALA A 106 22.31 1.41 1.37
N MET A 107 22.21 1.73 2.66
CA MET A 107 23.36 2.12 3.50
C MET A 107 24.42 1.01 3.60
N ASN A 108 23.98 -0.26 3.57
CA ASN A 108 24.87 -1.43 3.61
C ASN A 108 25.39 -1.85 2.22
N GLY A 109 25.03 -1.12 1.16
CA GLY A 109 25.47 -1.42 -0.21
C GLY A 109 24.74 -2.59 -0.86
N ALA A 110 23.59 -3.02 -0.31
CA ALA A 110 22.73 -3.99 -0.97
C ALA A 110 22.16 -3.38 -2.26
N THR A 111 22.13 -4.17 -3.32
CA THR A 111 21.62 -3.74 -4.63
C THR A 111 20.30 -4.43 -4.93
N TYR A 112 19.40 -3.70 -5.58
CA TYR A 112 18.15 -4.22 -6.10
C TYR A 112 17.86 -3.60 -7.46
N SER A 113 16.91 -4.18 -8.21
CA SER A 113 16.52 -3.71 -9.54
C SER A 113 16.32 -2.19 -9.58
N ALA A 114 16.97 -1.52 -10.54
CA ALA A 114 16.83 -0.09 -10.77
C ALA A 114 15.44 0.31 -11.31
N PHE A 115 14.64 -0.68 -11.74
CA PHE A 115 13.32 -0.48 -12.33
C PHE A 115 12.18 -0.62 -11.31
N VAL A 116 12.50 -0.37 -10.03
CA VAL A 116 11.54 -0.32 -8.93
C VAL A 116 11.19 1.12 -8.59
N ARG A 117 9.90 1.39 -8.37
CA ARG A 117 9.41 2.62 -7.77
C ARG A 117 8.93 2.31 -6.36
N ILE A 118 9.59 2.88 -5.36
CA ILE A 118 9.15 2.78 -3.96
C ILE A 118 8.30 4.00 -3.61
N VAL A 119 7.06 3.76 -3.17
CA VAL A 119 6.15 4.78 -2.63
C VAL A 119 5.87 4.45 -1.16
N PRO A 120 6.32 5.28 -0.21
CA PRO A 120 6.04 5.05 1.19
C PRO A 120 4.56 5.30 1.50
N VAL A 121 3.95 4.39 2.24
CA VAL A 121 2.60 4.52 2.79
C VAL A 121 2.67 4.53 4.31
N ARG A 122 1.79 5.29 4.97
CA ARG A 122 1.79 5.37 6.45
C ARG A 122 1.71 3.99 7.12
N CYS A 123 0.95 3.10 6.50
CA CYS A 123 0.79 1.73 6.92
C CYS A 123 0.25 0.93 5.73
N LEU A 124 0.54 -0.36 5.63
CA LEU A 124 -0.18 -1.22 4.70
C LEU A 124 -1.70 -1.21 4.96
N GLY A 125 -2.13 -0.99 6.21
CA GLY A 125 -3.53 -0.74 6.55
C GLY A 125 -4.16 0.40 5.74
N SER A 126 -3.38 1.43 5.39
CA SER A 126 -3.85 2.57 4.59
C SER A 126 -3.92 2.31 3.09
N VAL A 127 -3.39 1.19 2.61
CA VAL A 127 -3.42 0.83 1.18
C VAL A 127 -4.85 0.67 0.73
N ASN A 128 -5.24 1.44 -0.29
CA ASN A 128 -6.50 1.29 -0.98
C ASN A 128 -6.28 0.45 -2.25
N THR A 129 -7.18 -0.48 -2.56
CA THR A 129 -7.04 -1.40 -3.70
C THR A 129 -7.01 -0.67 -5.05
N ILE A 130 -7.53 0.57 -5.11
CA ILE A 130 -7.44 1.38 -6.31
C ILE A 130 -5.99 1.64 -6.74
N TRP A 131 -5.05 1.78 -5.80
CA TRP A 131 -3.65 2.03 -6.15
C TRP A 131 -3.03 0.85 -6.90
N ILE A 132 -3.45 -0.37 -6.58
CA ILE A 132 -2.95 -1.58 -7.23
C ILE A 132 -3.53 -1.67 -8.63
N THR A 133 -4.84 -1.50 -8.76
CA THR A 133 -5.53 -1.55 -10.06
C THR A 133 -5.11 -0.40 -10.99
N ASP A 134 -5.02 0.83 -10.49
CA ASP A 134 -4.50 1.98 -11.26
C ASP A 134 -3.05 1.76 -11.69
N ALA A 135 -2.20 1.17 -10.84
CA ALA A 135 -0.81 0.87 -11.21
C ALA A 135 -0.76 -0.17 -12.34
N LEU A 136 -1.45 -1.30 -12.19
CA LEU A 136 -1.45 -2.36 -13.21
C LEU A 136 -2.03 -1.89 -14.55
N ASN A 137 -3.13 -1.14 -14.51
CA ASN A 137 -3.71 -0.51 -15.71
C ASN A 137 -2.80 0.57 -16.32
N GLY A 138 -1.94 1.20 -15.50
CA GLY A 138 -0.94 2.18 -15.94
C GLY A 138 0.37 1.56 -16.43
N GLY A 139 0.38 0.25 -16.72
CA GLY A 139 1.54 -0.44 -17.29
C GLY A 139 2.60 -0.85 -16.27
N TYR A 140 2.31 -0.83 -14.96
CA TYR A 140 3.18 -1.53 -14.00
C TYR A 140 3.09 -3.04 -14.21
N ASP A 141 4.24 -3.70 -14.21
CA ASP A 141 4.37 -5.14 -14.39
C ASP A 141 4.06 -5.91 -13.10
N ALA A 142 4.39 -5.29 -11.94
CA ALA A 142 4.14 -5.84 -10.61
C ALA A 142 3.85 -4.76 -9.56
N VAL A 143 3.11 -5.14 -8.52
CA VAL A 143 2.89 -4.36 -7.30
C VAL A 143 3.23 -5.20 -6.07
N MET A 144 4.23 -4.77 -5.32
CA MET A 144 4.66 -5.37 -4.06
C MET A 144 4.15 -4.52 -2.88
N LEU A 145 3.52 -5.16 -1.90
CA LEU A 145 3.17 -4.53 -0.63
C LEU A 145 4.15 -5.02 0.43
N MET A 146 4.96 -4.13 0.99
CA MET A 146 5.93 -4.47 2.03
C MET A 146 5.54 -3.83 3.35
N GLY A 147 5.38 -4.62 4.41
CA GLY A 147 4.94 -4.12 5.70
C GLY A 147 5.44 -4.93 6.88
N CYS A 148 5.21 -4.41 8.07
CA CYS A 148 5.67 -5.01 9.32
C CYS A 148 5.14 -6.44 9.48
N GLN A 149 5.86 -7.26 10.24
CA GLN A 149 5.46 -8.61 10.61
C GLN A 149 4.08 -8.63 11.32
N LYS A 150 3.25 -9.62 10.98
CA LYS A 150 1.91 -9.85 11.56
C LYS A 150 1.83 -11.20 12.30
N GLY A 151 0.71 -11.46 12.97
CA GLY A 151 0.48 -12.72 13.70
C GLY A 151 0.92 -12.66 15.15
N ASP A 152 1.36 -13.80 15.70
CA ASP A 152 1.61 -13.95 17.14
C ASP A 152 2.82 -13.13 17.64
N ASN A 153 3.82 -12.93 16.77
CA ASN A 153 5.00 -12.11 17.04
C ASN A 153 4.93 -10.76 16.29
N TYR A 154 3.74 -10.14 16.21
CA TYR A 154 3.55 -8.93 15.43
C TYR A 154 4.50 -7.80 15.85
N GLN A 155 5.08 -7.15 14.85
CA GLN A 155 5.86 -5.91 15.00
C GLN A 155 5.11 -4.73 14.37
N CYS A 156 3.86 -4.93 13.95
CA CYS A 156 3.07 -3.88 13.31
C CYS A 156 2.88 -2.68 14.25
N HIS A 157 3.48 -1.55 13.85
CA HIS A 157 3.41 -0.29 14.58
C HIS A 157 1.97 0.15 14.90
N PHE A 158 1.02 -0.19 14.02
CA PHE A 158 -0.40 0.12 14.19
C PHE A 158 -1.27 -1.11 14.51
N VAL A 159 -0.68 -2.10 15.18
CA VAL A 159 -1.31 -3.32 15.70
C VAL A 159 -1.75 -4.31 14.61
N LYS A 160 -2.65 -3.91 13.70
CA LYS A 160 -3.29 -4.83 12.73
C LYS A 160 -3.19 -4.39 11.27
N GLY A 161 -2.43 -3.35 10.96
CA GLY A 161 -2.39 -2.77 9.61
C GLY A 161 -1.93 -3.77 8.54
N SER A 162 -0.82 -4.47 8.76
CA SER A 162 -0.31 -5.48 7.83
C SER A 162 -1.25 -6.69 7.71
N GLU A 163 -1.86 -7.12 8.81
CA GLU A 163 -2.86 -8.20 8.83
C GLU A 163 -4.08 -7.86 7.96
N MET A 164 -4.65 -6.66 8.13
CA MET A 164 -5.78 -6.19 7.34
C MET A 164 -5.45 -6.03 5.86
N ALA A 165 -4.23 -5.57 5.54
CA ALA A 165 -3.77 -5.50 4.17
C ALA A 165 -3.67 -6.91 3.56
N HIS A 166 -3.06 -7.85 4.26
CA HIS A 166 -2.94 -9.24 3.80
C HIS A 166 -4.31 -9.89 3.55
N TYR A 167 -5.28 -9.69 4.44
CA TYR A 167 -6.66 -10.19 4.23
C TYR A 167 -7.35 -9.56 3.01
N ARG A 168 -7.12 -8.27 2.74
CA ARG A 168 -7.66 -7.62 1.54
C ARG A 168 -6.95 -8.15 0.28
N MET A 169 -5.64 -8.39 0.36
CA MET A 169 -4.82 -8.87 -0.75
C MET A 169 -5.04 -10.35 -1.06
N SER A 170 -5.43 -11.18 -0.09
CA SER A 170 -5.79 -12.57 -0.38
C SER A 170 -6.99 -12.71 -1.32
N LYS A 171 -7.76 -11.63 -1.51
CA LYS A 171 -8.90 -11.54 -2.43
C LYS A 171 -8.58 -10.79 -3.72
N ILE A 172 -7.33 -10.35 -3.92
CA ILE A 172 -6.95 -9.59 -5.13
C ILE A 172 -6.96 -10.47 -6.38
N GLY A 173 -6.84 -11.80 -6.22
CA GLY A 173 -6.85 -12.76 -7.31
C GLY A 173 -8.08 -12.62 -8.22
N ASP A 174 -9.27 -12.42 -7.64
CA ASP A 174 -10.50 -12.21 -8.41
C ASP A 174 -10.41 -10.94 -9.29
N THR A 175 -9.78 -9.89 -8.77
CA THR A 175 -9.55 -8.64 -9.52
C THR A 175 -8.52 -8.85 -10.64
N LEU A 176 -7.44 -9.58 -10.37
CA LEU A 176 -6.41 -9.88 -11.38
C LEU A 176 -6.96 -10.76 -12.50
N GLN A 177 -7.77 -11.77 -12.17
CA GLN A 177 -8.47 -12.59 -13.17
C GLN A 177 -9.40 -11.76 -14.06
N GLN A 178 -10.13 -10.80 -13.49
CA GLN A 178 -10.96 -9.86 -14.27
C GLN A 178 -10.12 -9.00 -15.22
N LEU A 179 -8.90 -8.64 -14.82
CA LEU A 179 -7.93 -7.93 -15.65
C LEU A 179 -7.14 -8.84 -16.60
N GLN A 180 -7.38 -10.15 -16.58
CA GLN A 180 -6.61 -11.17 -17.34
C GLN A 180 -5.11 -11.13 -17.03
N LEU A 181 -4.76 -10.89 -15.76
CA LEU A 181 -3.39 -10.83 -15.26
C LEU A 181 -3.06 -12.02 -14.36
N GLU A 182 -1.80 -12.44 -14.40
CA GLU A 182 -1.24 -13.44 -13.50
C GLU A 182 -1.28 -12.96 -12.05
N THR A 183 -1.60 -13.88 -11.14
CA THR A 183 -1.71 -13.59 -9.71
C THR A 183 -0.37 -13.16 -9.08
N GLU A 184 0.72 -13.64 -9.67
CA GLU A 184 2.11 -13.42 -9.28
C GLU A 184 2.53 -11.94 -9.39
N ARG A 185 1.78 -11.13 -10.16
CA ARG A 185 2.04 -9.69 -10.31
C ARG A 185 1.75 -8.89 -9.04
N VAL A 186 1.00 -9.44 -8.07
CA VAL A 186 0.74 -8.77 -6.80
C VAL A 186 1.16 -9.65 -5.64
N ALA A 187 2.15 -9.19 -4.88
CA ALA A 187 2.67 -9.92 -3.73
C ALA A 187 2.70 -9.06 -2.48
N THR A 188 2.48 -9.68 -1.32
CA THR A 188 2.56 -9.02 -0.02
C THR A 188 3.65 -9.70 0.82
N TYR A 189 4.58 -8.91 1.33
CA TYR A 189 5.72 -9.39 2.10
C TYR A 189 5.76 -8.74 3.48
N GLU A 190 6.10 -9.56 4.47
CA GLU A 190 6.40 -9.13 5.82
C GLU A 190 7.89 -8.81 5.92
N ILE A 191 8.24 -7.58 6.31
CA ILE A 191 9.60 -7.04 6.41
C ILE A 191 9.77 -6.47 7.81
N ALA A 192 10.67 -7.04 8.61
CA ALA A 192 11.08 -6.40 9.86
C ALA A 192 12.00 -5.22 9.55
N ILE A 193 12.09 -4.25 10.47
CA ILE A 193 12.98 -3.10 10.26
C ILE A 193 14.42 -3.53 9.92
N THR A 194 14.94 -4.59 10.54
CA THR A 194 16.29 -5.13 10.32
C THR A 194 16.47 -5.96 9.04
N ASP A 195 15.41 -6.24 8.29
CA ASP A 195 15.41 -7.16 7.14
C ASP A 195 15.85 -6.48 5.83
N GLY A 196 16.86 -5.61 5.86
CA GLY A 196 17.28 -4.82 4.69
C GLY A 196 17.72 -5.67 3.50
N GLU A 197 18.61 -6.64 3.73
CA GLU A 197 19.09 -7.55 2.67
C GLU A 197 17.95 -8.36 2.04
N ARG A 198 17.02 -8.84 2.88
CA ARG A 198 15.85 -9.59 2.44
C ARG A 198 14.88 -8.72 1.63
N ALA A 199 14.66 -7.47 2.04
CA ALA A 199 13.83 -6.54 1.29
C ALA A 199 14.39 -6.28 -0.12
N ALA A 200 15.71 -6.09 -0.24
CA ALA A 200 16.39 -5.95 -1.52
C ALA A 200 16.29 -7.23 -2.37
N ALA A 201 16.53 -8.40 -1.77
CA ALA A 201 16.42 -9.69 -2.46
C ALA A 201 15.02 -9.93 -3.04
N LEU A 202 13.97 -9.63 -2.27
CA LEU A 202 12.57 -9.78 -2.72
C LEU A 202 12.24 -8.90 -3.94
N ILE A 203 12.84 -7.72 -4.05
CA ILE A 203 12.67 -6.86 -5.24
C ILE A 203 13.30 -7.52 -6.48
N ASN A 204 14.49 -8.12 -6.33
CA ASN A 204 15.15 -8.83 -7.41
C ASN A 204 14.37 -10.09 -7.82
N GLU A 205 13.90 -10.87 -6.84
CA GLU A 205 13.05 -12.04 -7.09
C GLU A 205 11.75 -11.67 -7.83
N MET A 206 11.18 -10.50 -7.54
CA MET A 206 10.02 -10.01 -8.29
C MET A 206 10.40 -9.63 -9.73
N ALA A 207 11.56 -9.01 -9.95
CA ALA A 207 12.04 -8.72 -11.30
C ALA A 207 12.24 -10.01 -12.13
N GLU A 208 12.88 -11.02 -11.55
CA GLU A 208 13.03 -12.35 -12.17
C GLU A 208 11.68 -13.01 -12.44
N THR A 209 10.72 -12.85 -11.53
CA THR A 209 9.34 -13.36 -11.73
C THR A 209 8.70 -12.71 -12.94
N ILE A 210 8.81 -11.38 -13.10
CA ILE A 210 8.29 -10.65 -14.25
C ILE A 210 8.99 -11.03 -15.55
N GLU A 211 10.30 -11.21 -15.55
CA GLU A 211 11.04 -11.70 -16.72
C GLU A 211 10.53 -13.08 -17.18
N ARG A 212 10.15 -13.95 -16.23
CA ARG A 212 9.63 -15.29 -16.54
C ARG A 212 8.19 -15.28 -17.04
N ILE A 213 7.30 -14.48 -16.44
CA ILE A 213 5.86 -14.46 -16.83
C ILE A 213 5.56 -13.48 -17.96
N GLY A 214 6.52 -12.61 -18.29
CA GLY A 214 6.39 -11.58 -19.31
C GLY A 214 5.87 -10.25 -18.78
N LEU A 215 6.18 -9.20 -19.54
CA LEU A 215 5.71 -7.84 -19.27
C LEU A 215 4.19 -7.75 -19.38
N SER A 216 3.62 -6.76 -18.69
CA SER A 216 2.20 -6.48 -18.65
C SER A 216 1.66 -6.17 -20.05
N PRO A 217 0.50 -6.70 -20.43
CA PRO A 217 -0.15 -6.35 -21.70
C PRO A 217 -0.64 -4.89 -21.74
N PHE A 218 -0.69 -4.21 -20.59
CA PHE A 218 -1.10 -2.81 -20.47
C PHE A 218 0.06 -1.81 -20.60
N LYS A 219 1.25 -2.31 -20.94
CA LYS A 219 2.47 -1.51 -21.07
C LYS A 219 2.60 -0.91 -22.48
N PHE A 220 1.56 -0.23 -22.98
CA PHE A 220 1.52 0.38 -24.31
C PHE A 220 0.55 1.56 -24.35
#